data_AF-A0ABC9VK05-F1
#
_entry.id   AF-A0ABC9VK05-F1
#
_cell.length_a   1.000
_cell.length_b   1.000
_cell.length_c   1.000
_cell.angle_alpha   90.00
_cell.angle_beta   90.00
_cell.angle_gamma   90.00
#
_symmetry.space_group_name_H-M   'P 1'
#
loop_
_entity.id
_entity.type
_entity.pdbx_description
1 polymer ?
#
loop_
_entity_poly.entity_id
_entity_poly.type
_entity_poly.pdbx_seq_one_letter_code
_entity_poly.pdbx_strand_id
1 'polypeptide(L)'
;MAQRRMFSKRIVESARFLKMPPSTQNLYFHLGLNADDDGVVEGYNVMMQTGATEDDLKLLVAKGFVTVLNDDLVTYINDWRENNRIRADRKVDSIYKNLLVKMIPDIELQPSRRRADTKKKPGVKRIEDNGRPLDNQRTTNGPHSLGQSRSGQDSLGQVRSSSSVDDPDNNDQPVDNFDDDDDKKQKLLNEINRIAKKYSSSEPTPSEQSALLALSKKLTWKELRLVVMTFSAKVSNGEVQKPFPYLLTVLNEKVTIKERQ
;
A
#
# COMPACT_ATOMS: atom_id res chain seq x y z
N MET A 1 -5.67 4.86 14.66
CA MET A 1 -5.35 3.45 15.02
C MET A 1 -4.15 3.48 15.94
N ALA A 2 -4.13 2.66 17.00
CA ALA A 2 -2.94 2.54 17.84
C ALA A 2 -1.78 1.96 17.01
N GLN A 3 -0.61 2.59 17.04
CA GLN A 3 0.61 2.07 16.43
C GLN A 3 1.16 0.97 17.35
N ARG A 4 1.09 -0.28 16.90
CA ARG A 4 1.64 -1.44 17.60
C ARG A 4 2.76 -2.02 16.76
N ARG A 5 3.89 -2.30 17.39
CA ARG A 5 5.04 -2.97 16.78
C ARG A 5 5.26 -4.31 17.46
N MET A 6 5.57 -5.33 16.67
CA MET A 6 5.85 -6.70 17.11
C MET A 6 7.30 -7.05 16.78
N PHE A 7 7.84 -8.04 17.49
CA PHE A 7 9.17 -8.61 17.25
C PHE A 7 9.07 -10.13 17.14
N SER A 8 9.68 -10.69 16.10
CA SER A 8 9.70 -12.14 15.90
C SER A 8 10.71 -12.79 16.84
N LYS A 9 10.23 -13.79 17.59
CA LYS A 9 11.08 -14.64 18.44
C LYS A 9 12.23 -15.27 17.68
N ARG A 10 12.03 -15.60 16.39
CA ARG A 10 13.08 -16.16 15.52
C ARG A 10 14.30 -15.25 15.41
N ILE A 11 14.10 -13.95 15.52
CA ILE A 11 15.17 -12.94 15.45
C ILE A 11 15.74 -12.70 16.86
N VAL A 12 14.87 -12.36 17.82
CA VAL A 12 15.30 -11.90 19.15
C VAL A 12 15.76 -13.01 20.08
N GLU A 13 15.42 -14.27 19.80
CA GLU A 13 15.94 -15.45 20.50
C GLU A 13 17.07 -16.13 19.72
N SER A 14 17.51 -15.56 18.58
CA SER A 14 18.63 -16.10 17.81
C SER A 14 19.96 -15.97 18.56
N ALA A 15 20.86 -16.93 18.37
CA ALA A 15 22.19 -16.87 18.97
C ALA A 15 22.98 -15.62 18.54
N ARG A 16 22.75 -15.10 17.34
CA ARG A 16 23.37 -13.85 16.85
C ARG A 16 22.91 -12.65 17.67
N PHE A 17 21.63 -12.62 18.06
CA PHE A 17 21.05 -11.55 18.85
C PHE A 17 21.46 -11.64 20.32
N LEU A 18 21.32 -12.82 20.93
CA LEU A 18 21.60 -13.04 22.34
C LEU A 18 23.08 -12.85 22.72
N LYS A 19 24.00 -12.93 21.75
CA LYS A 19 25.43 -12.67 21.94
C LYS A 19 25.79 -11.18 21.97
N MET A 20 24.86 -10.27 21.64
CA MET A 20 25.11 -8.82 21.68
C MET A 20 24.97 -8.29 23.12
N PRO A 21 25.66 -7.19 23.48
CA PRO A 21 25.46 -6.51 24.76
C PRO A 21 24.01 -6.07 24.98
N PRO A 22 23.53 -5.98 26.23
CA PRO A 22 22.18 -5.51 26.54
C PRO A 22 21.86 -4.11 25.98
N SER A 23 22.84 -3.20 25.94
CA SER A 23 22.69 -1.86 25.34
C SER A 23 22.34 -1.94 23.86
N THR A 24 23.04 -2.80 23.11
CA THR A 24 22.83 -3.04 21.69
C THR A 24 21.47 -3.70 21.43
N GLN A 25 21.09 -4.69 22.26
CA GLN A 25 19.77 -5.31 22.17
C GLN A 25 18.65 -4.30 22.46
N ASN A 26 18.84 -3.45 23.47
CA ASN A 26 17.90 -2.38 23.81
C ASN A 26 17.71 -1.41 22.63
N LEU A 27 18.82 -0.96 22.02
CA LEU A 27 18.77 -0.08 20.85
C LEU A 27 17.95 -0.71 19.71
N TYR A 28 18.13 -2.01 19.41
CA TYR A 28 17.35 -2.68 18.37
C TYR A 28 15.83 -2.62 18.64
N PHE A 29 15.41 -2.86 19.87
CA PHE A 29 13.99 -2.78 20.23
C PHE A 29 13.46 -1.35 20.07
N HIS A 30 14.20 -0.34 20.53
CA HIS A 30 13.79 1.05 20.38
C HIS A 30 13.77 1.52 18.93
N LEU A 31 14.68 1.05 18.07
CA LEU A 31 14.63 1.30 16.63
C LEU A 31 13.35 0.71 16.04
N GLY A 32 13.00 -0.53 16.39
CA GLY A 32 11.78 -1.16 15.89
C GLY A 32 10.48 -0.53 16.39
N LEU A 33 10.48 0.05 17.60
CA LEU A 33 9.34 0.81 18.12
C LEU A 33 9.10 2.12 17.35
N ASN A 34 10.17 2.79 16.93
CA ASN A 34 10.11 4.09 16.27
C ASN A 34 10.13 4.00 14.73
N ALA A 35 10.34 2.82 14.17
CA ALA A 35 10.35 2.63 12.72
C ALA A 35 8.97 2.85 12.08
N ASP A 36 8.99 3.31 10.83
CA ASP A 36 7.81 3.43 9.97
C ASP A 36 7.35 2.07 9.41
N ASP A 37 6.30 2.05 8.59
CA ASP A 37 5.73 0.80 8.08
C ASP A 37 6.61 0.09 7.04
N ASP A 38 7.61 0.76 6.46
CA ASP A 38 8.62 0.15 5.60
C ASP A 38 9.85 -0.31 6.40
N GLY A 39 9.95 0.02 7.69
CA GLY A 39 11.04 -0.41 8.56
C GLY A 39 12.22 0.56 8.59
N VAL A 40 12.00 1.81 8.18
CA VAL A 40 13.01 2.87 8.26
C VAL A 40 12.77 3.72 9.51
N VAL A 41 13.85 4.13 10.16
CA VAL A 41 13.84 4.93 11.39
C VAL A 41 14.97 5.96 11.39
N GLU A 42 14.72 7.11 12.02
CA GLU A 42 15.75 8.10 12.31
C GLU A 42 16.61 7.62 13.50
N GLY A 43 17.67 6.87 13.19
CA GLY A 43 18.48 6.18 14.19
C GLY A 43 19.12 7.12 15.20
N TYR A 44 19.59 8.29 14.76
CA TYR A 44 20.17 9.31 15.64
C TYR A 44 19.21 9.72 16.77
N ASN A 45 17.94 10.01 16.44
CA ASN A 45 16.92 10.40 17.41
C ASN A 45 16.67 9.31 18.44
N VAL A 46 16.63 8.05 18.00
CA VAL A 46 16.44 6.89 18.89
C VAL A 46 17.65 6.67 19.80
N MET A 47 18.86 6.84 19.29
CA MET A 47 20.07 6.76 20.09
C MET A 47 20.10 7.82 21.19
N MET A 48 19.70 9.06 20.87
CA MET A 48 19.60 10.14 21.86
C MET A 48 18.56 9.82 22.95
N GLN A 49 17.43 9.21 22.60
CA GLN A 49 16.40 8.82 23.56
C GLN A 49 16.83 7.67 24.49
N THR A 50 17.68 6.77 23.99
CA THR A 50 18.08 5.56 24.71
C THR A 50 19.43 5.68 25.42
N GLY A 51 20.21 6.71 25.11
CA GLY A 51 21.59 6.84 25.55
C GLY A 51 22.52 5.80 24.91
N ALA A 52 22.11 5.19 23.80
CA ALA A 52 22.93 4.21 23.09
C ALA A 52 24.10 4.89 22.37
N THR A 53 25.22 4.17 22.29
CA THR A 53 26.44 4.67 21.66
C THR A 53 26.46 4.34 20.17
N GLU A 54 27.30 5.03 19.40
CA GLU A 54 27.50 4.70 17.99
C GLU A 54 28.07 3.29 17.79
N ASP A 55 28.81 2.78 18.76
CA ASP A 55 29.34 1.41 18.75
C ASP A 55 28.23 0.37 18.85
N ASP A 56 27.15 0.65 19.60
CA ASP A 56 25.96 -0.21 19.63
C ASP A 56 25.33 -0.30 18.23
N LEU A 57 25.18 0.84 17.55
CA LEU A 57 24.64 0.87 16.18
C LEU A 57 25.55 0.13 15.20
N LYS A 58 26.87 0.36 15.27
CA LYS A 58 27.87 -0.34 14.44
C LYS A 58 27.82 -1.85 14.67
N LEU A 59 27.60 -2.29 15.90
CA LEU A 59 27.47 -3.72 16.19
C LEU A 59 26.19 -4.32 15.60
N LEU A 60 25.06 -3.61 15.63
CA LEU A 60 23.84 -4.03 14.94
C LEU A 60 24.06 -4.17 13.43
N VAL A 61 24.79 -3.22 12.82
CA VAL A 61 25.16 -3.26 11.40
C VAL A 61 26.07 -4.45 11.11
N ALA A 62 27.13 -4.64 11.90
CA ALA A 62 28.09 -5.74 11.72
C ALA A 62 27.44 -7.13 11.88
N LYS A 63 26.40 -7.24 12.72
CA LYS A 63 25.59 -8.45 12.86
C LYS A 63 24.48 -8.56 11.83
N GLY A 64 24.26 -7.54 11.00
CA GLY A 64 23.28 -7.55 9.91
C GLY A 64 21.82 -7.40 10.37
N PHE A 65 21.57 -6.86 11.56
CA PHE A 65 20.21 -6.57 12.04
C PHE A 65 19.65 -5.27 11.47
N VAL A 66 20.53 -4.32 11.14
CA VAL A 66 20.15 -3.01 10.58
C VAL A 66 21.15 -2.58 9.50
N THR A 67 20.73 -1.65 8.66
CA THR A 67 21.55 -1.02 7.61
C THR A 67 21.43 0.50 7.72
N VAL A 68 22.55 1.21 7.85
CA VAL A 68 22.56 2.68 7.83
C VAL A 68 22.49 3.17 6.39
N LEU A 69 21.59 4.11 6.11
CA LEU A 69 21.25 4.57 4.77
C LEU A 69 21.94 5.90 4.39
N ASN A 70 22.29 6.75 5.37
CA ASN A 70 22.94 8.03 5.15
C ASN A 70 23.76 8.48 6.38
N ASP A 71 24.42 9.64 6.26
CA ASP A 71 25.26 10.24 7.31
C ASP A 71 24.44 10.68 8.54
N ASP A 72 23.15 11.00 8.38
CA ASP A 72 22.24 11.36 9.49
C ASP A 72 21.77 10.15 10.32
N LEU A 73 22.36 8.97 10.08
CA LEU A 73 22.02 7.70 10.73
C LEU A 73 20.57 7.26 10.52
N VAL A 74 19.94 7.65 9.40
CA VAL A 74 18.68 7.03 8.97
C VAL A 74 18.97 5.56 8.73
N THR A 75 18.22 4.70 9.42
CA THR A 75 18.55 3.28 9.57
C THR A 75 17.36 2.44 9.13
N TYR A 76 17.64 1.39 8.35
CA TYR A 76 16.68 0.37 7.95
C TYR A 76 16.82 -0.88 8.81
N ILE A 77 15.70 -1.46 9.25
CA ILE A 77 15.66 -2.73 9.98
C ILE A 77 15.53 -3.88 8.97
N ASN A 78 16.56 -4.70 8.86
CA ASN A 78 16.69 -5.68 7.77
C ASN A 78 15.56 -6.72 7.78
N ASP A 79 15.18 -7.21 8.97
CA ASP A 79 14.13 -8.22 9.13
C ASP A 79 12.75 -7.59 9.44
N TRP A 80 12.49 -6.37 8.96
CA TRP A 80 11.26 -5.64 9.31
C TRP A 80 9.97 -6.38 8.97
N ARG A 81 9.90 -7.01 7.78
CA ARG A 81 8.69 -7.73 7.35
C ARG A 81 8.36 -8.95 8.21
N GLU A 82 9.39 -9.62 8.75
CA GLU A 82 9.22 -10.74 9.67
C GLU A 82 8.70 -10.25 11.03
N ASN A 83 9.17 -9.09 11.48
CA ASN A 83 8.70 -8.46 12.71
C ASN A 83 7.26 -7.89 12.57
N ASN A 84 7.00 -7.18 11.48
CA ASN A 84 5.82 -6.33 11.30
C ASN A 84 5.25 -6.47 9.88
N ARG A 85 4.43 -7.51 9.66
CA ARG A 85 3.68 -7.67 8.41
C ARG A 85 2.38 -6.86 8.45
N ILE A 86 2.32 -5.79 7.65
CA ILE A 86 1.17 -4.89 7.57
C ILE A 86 0.41 -5.13 6.26
N ARG A 87 -0.93 -5.09 6.33
CA ARG A 87 -1.78 -5.19 5.14
C ARG A 87 -1.60 -3.95 4.23
N ALA A 88 -1.60 -4.17 2.92
CA ALA A 88 -1.36 -3.10 1.93
C ALA A 88 -2.34 -1.92 2.07
N ASP A 89 -3.58 -2.20 2.48
CA ASP A 89 -4.62 -1.19 2.67
C ASP A 89 -4.42 -0.27 3.87
N ARG A 90 -3.54 -0.65 4.80
CA ARG A 90 -3.25 0.09 6.04
C ARG A 90 -1.86 0.68 6.07
N LYS A 91 -0.99 0.23 5.16
CA LYS A 91 0.41 0.62 5.09
C LYS A 91 0.53 2.06 4.65
N VAL A 92 1.36 2.83 5.35
CA VAL A 92 1.84 4.14 4.91
C VAL A 92 3.26 4.00 4.36
N ASP A 93 3.52 4.55 3.18
CA ASP A 93 4.87 4.50 2.60
C ASP A 93 5.83 5.43 3.36
N SER A 94 7.07 4.99 3.53
CA SER A 94 8.13 5.76 4.17
C SER A 94 8.43 7.08 3.46
N ILE A 95 8.75 8.10 4.24
CA ILE A 95 9.33 9.35 3.72
C ILE A 95 10.71 9.12 3.08
N TYR A 96 11.44 8.10 3.53
CA TYR A 96 12.77 7.71 3.06
C TYR A 96 12.75 6.66 1.95
N LYS A 97 11.58 6.36 1.37
CA LYS A 97 11.42 5.33 0.33
C LYS A 97 12.43 5.44 -0.81
N ASN A 98 12.69 6.65 -1.30
CA ASN A 98 13.64 6.87 -2.39
C ASN A 98 15.09 6.57 -1.97
N LEU A 99 15.46 6.94 -0.74
CA LEU A 99 16.78 6.65 -0.17
C LEU A 99 16.95 5.14 0.03
N LEU A 100 15.92 4.47 0.54
CA LEU A 100 15.92 3.02 0.76
C LEU A 100 16.13 2.25 -0.55
N VAL A 101 15.38 2.58 -1.61
CA VAL A 101 15.53 1.95 -2.94
C VAL A 101 16.89 2.24 -3.56
N LYS A 102 17.47 3.42 -3.32
CA LYS A 102 18.80 3.78 -3.82
C LYS A 102 19.91 2.95 -3.17
N MET A 103 19.82 2.73 -1.85
CA MET A 103 20.84 2.02 -1.07
C MET A 103 20.69 0.50 -1.14
N ILE A 104 19.44 0.00 -1.25
CA ILE A 104 19.12 -1.42 -1.31
C ILE A 104 18.20 -1.64 -2.52
N PRO A 105 18.74 -1.84 -3.73
CA PRO A 105 17.93 -1.94 -4.94
C PRO A 105 17.06 -3.20 -5.01
N ASP A 106 17.52 -4.29 -4.37
CA ASP A 106 16.83 -5.59 -4.35
C ASP A 106 15.70 -5.66 -3.32
N ILE A 107 15.42 -4.56 -2.61
CA ILE A 107 14.39 -4.57 -1.57
C ILE A 107 12.99 -4.66 -2.17
N GLU A 108 12.29 -5.74 -1.86
CA GLU A 108 10.88 -5.83 -2.15
C GLU A 108 10.11 -4.94 -1.19
N LEU A 109 9.53 -3.83 -1.67
CA LEU A 109 8.60 -3.01 -0.88
C LEU A 109 7.16 -3.32 -1.27
N GLN A 110 6.32 -3.52 -0.27
CA GLN A 110 4.90 -3.73 -0.49
C GLN A 110 4.25 -2.38 -0.81
N PRO A 111 3.58 -2.20 -1.95
CA PRO A 111 2.92 -0.92 -2.24
C PRO A 111 1.73 -0.72 -1.31
N SER A 112 1.55 0.50 -0.80
CA SER A 112 0.29 0.90 -0.19
C SER A 112 -0.84 0.81 -1.23
N ARG A 113 -1.99 0.28 -0.82
CA ARG A 113 -3.19 0.16 -1.67
C ARG A 113 -4.37 0.82 -0.96
N ARG A 114 -5.38 1.24 -1.72
CA ARG A 114 -6.65 1.63 -1.11
C ARG A 114 -7.49 0.38 -0.84
N ARG A 115 -8.31 0.45 0.20
CA ARG A 115 -9.36 -0.53 0.45
C ARG A 115 -10.32 -0.60 -0.74
N ALA A 116 -10.55 -1.80 -1.26
CA ALA A 116 -11.42 -2.03 -2.43
C ALA A 116 -12.91 -1.71 -2.11
N ASP A 117 -13.31 -1.93 -0.86
CA ASP A 117 -14.64 -1.65 -0.32
C ASP A 117 -14.92 -0.14 -0.13
N THR A 118 -13.87 0.69 -0.13
CA THR A 118 -14.03 2.16 -0.07
C THR A 118 -14.31 2.70 -1.47
N LYS A 119 -15.55 2.52 -1.96
CA LYS A 119 -16.02 3.24 -3.14
C LYS A 119 -15.88 4.75 -2.87
N LYS A 120 -15.10 5.45 -3.68
CA LYS A 120 -15.04 6.92 -3.65
C LYS A 120 -16.44 7.41 -4.01
N LYS A 121 -17.28 7.78 -3.05
CA LYS A 121 -18.54 8.46 -3.34
C LYS A 121 -18.16 9.74 -4.10
N PRO A 122 -18.54 9.90 -5.38
CA PRO A 122 -18.26 11.14 -6.10
C PRO A 122 -18.99 12.28 -5.37
N GLY A 123 -18.25 13.32 -4.96
CA GLY A 123 -18.85 14.56 -4.43
C GLY A 123 -18.88 14.75 -2.91
N VAL A 124 -18.38 13.82 -2.08
CA VAL A 124 -18.30 14.07 -0.62
C VAL A 124 -17.06 14.90 -0.30
N LYS A 125 -17.24 16.22 -0.10
CA LYS A 125 -16.22 17.08 0.53
C LYS A 125 -15.89 16.51 1.91
N ARG A 126 -14.61 16.56 2.31
CA ARG A 126 -14.19 16.20 3.68
C ARG A 126 -15.04 17.03 4.64
N ILE A 127 -15.90 16.37 5.41
CA ILE A 127 -16.56 17.01 6.55
C ILE A 127 -15.43 17.34 7.53
N GLU A 128 -15.26 18.61 7.85
CA GLU A 128 -14.34 19.04 8.89
C GLU A 128 -14.73 18.35 10.20
N ASP A 129 -13.73 17.70 10.78
CA ASP A 129 -13.85 16.79 11.90
C ASP A 129 -14.25 17.56 13.17
N ASN A 130 -15.55 17.59 13.44
CA ASN A 130 -16.07 17.96 14.75
C ASN A 130 -16.64 16.75 15.51
N GLY A 131 -16.24 15.52 15.16
CA GLY A 131 -16.33 14.31 16.01
C GLY A 131 -17.64 14.02 16.75
N ARG A 132 -18.75 14.68 16.42
CA ARG A 132 -20.04 14.54 17.09
C ARG A 132 -20.95 13.72 16.19
N PRO A 133 -21.34 12.51 16.60
CA PRO A 133 -22.48 11.85 16.00
C PRO A 133 -23.68 12.79 16.12
N LEU A 134 -24.31 13.13 15.00
CA LEU A 134 -25.60 13.84 14.95
C LEU A 134 -26.78 12.89 15.23
N ASP A 135 -26.51 11.75 15.85
CA ASP A 135 -27.56 10.89 16.37
C ASP A 135 -28.03 11.49 17.69
N ASN A 136 -29.19 12.14 17.66
CA ASN A 136 -29.92 12.53 18.85
C ASN A 136 -30.30 11.26 19.60
N GLN A 137 -29.38 10.73 20.41
CA GLN A 137 -29.71 9.72 21.41
C GLN A 137 -30.76 10.32 22.34
N ARG A 138 -31.98 9.85 22.11
CA ARG A 138 -33.18 10.12 22.90
C ARG A 138 -32.83 10.18 24.39
N THR A 139 -33.25 11.25 25.02
CA THR A 139 -33.17 11.48 26.47
C THR A 139 -33.69 10.27 27.23
N THR A 140 -32.90 9.83 28.20
CA THR A 140 -33.21 8.73 29.11
C THR A 140 -34.38 9.12 30.03
N ASN A 141 -35.61 8.78 29.66
CA ASN A 141 -36.71 8.70 30.61
C ASN A 141 -36.81 7.26 31.11
N GLY A 142 -35.80 6.84 31.88
CA GLY A 142 -35.88 5.66 32.73
C GLY A 142 -35.82 6.12 34.18
N PRO A 143 -36.71 5.67 35.08
CA PRO A 143 -36.66 6.09 36.47
C PRO A 143 -35.37 5.54 37.09
N HIS A 144 -34.52 6.44 37.57
CA HIS A 144 -33.30 6.07 38.29
C HIS A 144 -33.67 5.37 39.60
N SER A 145 -33.26 4.11 39.77
CA SER A 145 -33.17 3.48 41.09
C SER A 145 -31.70 3.28 41.41
N LEU A 146 -31.17 4.17 42.26
CA LEU A 146 -29.91 3.94 42.95
C LEU A 146 -30.20 2.99 44.12
N GLY A 147 -29.75 1.75 44.02
CA GLY A 147 -29.97 0.70 45.02
C GLY A 147 -28.72 -0.17 45.20
N GLN A 148 -28.34 -0.33 46.46
CA GLN A 148 -27.05 -0.81 46.98
C GLN A 148 -26.72 -2.30 46.71
N SER A 149 -25.44 -2.61 46.90
CA SER A 149 -24.79 -3.92 46.97
C SER A 149 -25.60 -5.04 47.63
N ARG A 150 -25.57 -6.25 47.06
CA ARG A 150 -25.46 -7.50 47.83
C ARG A 150 -25.07 -8.70 46.96
N SER A 151 -24.23 -9.52 47.58
CA SER A 151 -23.66 -10.81 47.21
C SER A 151 -24.67 -11.96 47.10
N GLY A 152 -24.38 -12.93 46.23
CA GLY A 152 -24.62 -14.35 46.45
C GLY A 152 -25.90 -14.98 45.87
N GLN A 153 -25.67 -16.15 45.26
CA GLN A 153 -26.57 -17.32 45.08
C GLN A 153 -27.55 -17.35 43.89
N ASP A 154 -27.20 -18.28 42.99
CA ASP A 154 -27.98 -19.42 42.49
C ASP A 154 -29.42 -19.24 41.99
N SER A 155 -29.61 -19.84 40.81
CA SER A 155 -30.75 -20.65 40.37
C SER A 155 -31.79 -20.07 39.41
N LEU A 156 -31.90 -20.84 38.33
CA LEU A 156 -33.08 -21.21 37.54
C LEU A 156 -33.52 -20.27 36.41
N GLY A 157 -33.56 -20.88 35.23
CA GLY A 157 -33.74 -20.21 33.95
C GLY A 157 -35.17 -19.81 33.66
N GLN A 158 -35.30 -19.04 32.58
CA GLN A 158 -36.48 -19.07 31.75
C GLN A 158 -36.10 -18.79 30.29
N VAL A 159 -36.58 -19.71 29.48
CA VAL A 159 -36.48 -19.84 28.02
C VAL A 159 -36.95 -18.57 27.32
N ARG A 160 -36.18 -18.08 26.33
CA ARG A 160 -36.75 -17.38 25.17
C ARG A 160 -36.05 -17.80 23.89
N SER A 161 -36.90 -18.27 23.00
CA SER A 161 -36.72 -18.70 21.62
C SER A 161 -36.13 -17.60 20.73
N SER A 162 -35.16 -17.98 19.88
CA SER A 162 -34.91 -17.30 18.62
C SER A 162 -34.50 -18.34 17.58
N SER A 163 -35.40 -18.50 16.61
CA SER A 163 -35.32 -19.35 15.44
C SER A 163 -34.07 -19.09 14.60
N SER A 164 -33.44 -20.20 14.22
CA SER A 164 -32.47 -20.36 13.14
C SER A 164 -33.06 -19.95 11.79
N VAL A 165 -32.29 -19.20 11.01
CA VAL A 165 -32.38 -19.20 9.55
C VAL A 165 -30.95 -19.38 9.05
N ASP A 166 -30.71 -20.57 8.51
CA ASP A 166 -29.53 -20.94 7.74
C ASP A 166 -29.62 -20.26 6.35
N ASP A 167 -28.56 -19.55 5.94
CA ASP A 167 -28.35 -19.19 4.54
C ASP A 167 -27.26 -20.10 3.96
N PRO A 168 -27.58 -21.00 3.03
CA PRO A 168 -26.62 -21.66 2.17
C PRO A 168 -26.51 -20.87 0.87
N ASP A 169 -25.32 -20.44 0.48
CA ASP A 169 -24.77 -20.85 -0.82
C ASP A 169 -23.31 -20.41 -0.93
N ASN A 170 -22.45 -21.40 -1.06
CA ASN A 170 -21.03 -21.25 -1.27
C ASN A 170 -20.80 -21.64 -2.72
N ASN A 171 -20.56 -20.67 -3.60
CA ASN A 171 -20.07 -20.94 -4.94
C ASN A 171 -18.74 -20.19 -5.13
N ASP A 172 -17.69 -20.81 -4.59
CA ASP A 172 -16.30 -20.52 -4.93
C ASP A 172 -16.08 -20.81 -6.42
N GLN A 173 -16.02 -19.75 -7.21
CA GLN A 173 -15.35 -19.73 -8.50
C GLN A 173 -14.25 -18.66 -8.44
N PRO A 174 -13.05 -18.92 -8.97
CA PRO A 174 -11.96 -17.96 -8.92
C PRO A 174 -12.33 -16.74 -9.78
N VAL A 175 -12.62 -15.62 -9.12
CA VAL A 175 -12.93 -14.36 -9.81
C VAL A 175 -11.62 -13.76 -10.29
N ASP A 176 -11.31 -13.98 -11.57
CA ASP A 176 -10.17 -13.34 -12.22
C ASP A 176 -10.29 -11.81 -12.11
N ASN A 177 -9.24 -11.16 -11.59
CA ASN A 177 -9.13 -9.71 -11.41
C ASN A 177 -9.02 -8.96 -12.76
N PHE A 178 -10.03 -9.04 -13.62
CA PHE A 178 -10.07 -8.33 -14.91
C PHE A 178 -10.26 -6.81 -14.74
N ASP A 179 -10.96 -6.37 -13.69
CA ASP A 179 -11.36 -4.96 -13.52
C ASP A 179 -10.19 -3.98 -13.30
N ASP A 180 -9.09 -4.44 -12.67
CA ASP A 180 -7.93 -3.57 -12.36
C ASP A 180 -7.02 -3.34 -13.58
N ASP A 181 -7.14 -4.16 -14.63
CA ASP A 181 -6.38 -4.02 -15.87
C ASP A 181 -7.04 -3.04 -16.84
N ASP A 182 -8.37 -3.02 -16.92
CA ASP A 182 -9.11 -2.09 -17.77
C ASP A 182 -8.98 -0.65 -17.28
N ASP A 183 -9.01 -0.42 -15.97
CA ASP A 183 -8.74 0.89 -15.36
C ASP A 183 -7.34 1.42 -15.67
N LYS A 184 -6.32 0.53 -15.67
CA LYS A 184 -4.94 0.89 -16.04
C LYS A 184 -4.83 1.20 -17.52
N LYS A 185 -5.47 0.42 -18.39
CA LYS A 185 -5.51 0.68 -19.84
C LYS A 185 -6.18 2.02 -20.13
N GLN A 186 -7.30 2.35 -19.49
CA GLN A 186 -7.97 3.64 -19.65
C GLN A 186 -7.08 4.83 -19.26
N LYS A 187 -6.29 4.71 -18.19
CA LYS A 187 -5.32 5.76 -17.80
C LYS A 187 -4.26 5.98 -18.89
N LEU A 188 -3.73 4.91 -19.47
CA LEU A 188 -2.74 4.99 -20.56
C LEU A 188 -3.35 5.61 -21.83
N LEU A 189 -4.60 5.28 -22.16
CA LEU A 189 -5.33 5.88 -23.29
C LEU A 189 -5.52 7.40 -23.09
N ASN A 190 -5.85 7.82 -21.87
CA ASN A 190 -5.96 9.24 -21.54
C ASN A 190 -4.61 9.96 -21.62
N GLU A 191 -3.51 9.30 -21.25
CA GLU A 191 -2.15 9.82 -21.36
C GLU A 191 -1.73 10.01 -22.83
N ILE A 192 -2.02 9.03 -23.70
CA ILE A 192 -1.83 9.14 -25.15
C ILE A 192 -2.54 10.37 -25.69
N ASN A 193 -3.81 10.57 -25.35
CA ASN A 193 -4.60 11.70 -25.85
C ASN A 193 -4.04 13.05 -25.36
N ARG A 194 -3.52 13.12 -24.13
CA ARG A 194 -2.85 14.32 -23.61
C ARG A 194 -1.55 14.62 -24.33
N ILE A 195 -0.72 13.60 -24.56
CA ILE A 195 0.56 13.74 -25.27
C ILE A 195 0.27 14.19 -26.71
N ALA A 196 -0.63 13.52 -27.40
CA ALA A 196 -0.97 13.87 -28.78
C ALA A 196 -1.52 15.30 -28.89
N LYS A 197 -2.38 15.74 -27.95
CA LYS A 197 -2.89 17.13 -27.90
C LYS A 197 -1.79 18.17 -27.64
N LYS A 198 -0.71 17.79 -26.95
CA LYS A 198 0.44 18.66 -26.66
C LYS A 198 1.36 18.85 -27.87
N TYR A 199 1.52 17.80 -28.69
CA TYR A 199 2.50 17.77 -29.78
C TYR A 199 1.89 17.76 -31.19
N SER A 200 0.56 17.71 -31.30
CA SER A 200 -0.19 17.78 -32.56
C SER A 200 -1.40 18.69 -32.41
N SER A 201 -1.57 19.62 -33.35
CA SER A 201 -2.71 20.55 -33.38
C SER A 201 -4.02 19.90 -33.87
N SER A 202 -3.99 18.64 -34.32
CA SER A 202 -5.15 17.91 -34.80
C SER A 202 -5.68 16.93 -33.76
N GLU A 203 -6.97 16.98 -33.48
CA GLU A 203 -7.66 15.96 -32.66
C GLU A 203 -7.73 14.62 -33.41
N PRO A 204 -7.72 13.48 -32.68
CA PRO A 204 -7.84 12.17 -33.30
C PRO A 204 -9.21 12.03 -33.96
N THR A 205 -9.23 11.59 -35.21
CA THR A 205 -10.48 11.33 -35.92
C THR A 205 -11.29 10.23 -35.20
N PRO A 206 -12.63 10.22 -35.30
CA PRO A 206 -13.45 9.18 -34.69
C PRO A 206 -13.05 7.74 -35.11
N SER A 207 -12.55 7.60 -36.35
CA SER A 207 -12.01 6.34 -36.87
C SER A 207 -10.72 5.93 -36.16
N GLU A 208 -9.81 6.87 -35.87
CA GLU A 208 -8.56 6.58 -35.15
C GLU A 208 -8.83 6.23 -33.68
N GLN A 209 -9.77 6.93 -33.03
CA GLN A 209 -10.14 6.65 -31.63
C GLN A 209 -10.73 5.25 -31.47
N SER A 210 -11.63 4.84 -32.37
CA SER A 210 -12.25 3.51 -32.33
C SER A 210 -11.22 2.40 -32.61
N ALA A 211 -10.32 2.59 -33.58
CA ALA A 211 -9.25 1.65 -33.87
C ALA A 211 -8.26 1.48 -32.70
N LEU A 212 -7.91 2.58 -32.03
CA LEU A 212 -7.00 2.58 -30.89
C LEU A 212 -7.63 1.84 -29.68
N LEU A 213 -8.94 2.04 -29.46
CA LEU A 213 -9.68 1.31 -28.44
C LEU A 213 -9.80 -0.19 -28.76
N ALA A 214 -10.03 -0.54 -30.03
CA ALA A 214 -10.09 -1.94 -30.47
C ALA A 214 -8.73 -2.65 -30.29
N LEU A 215 -7.63 -2.01 -30.69
CA LEU A 215 -6.28 -2.59 -30.59
C LEU A 215 -5.80 -2.69 -29.14
N SER A 216 -6.05 -1.67 -28.32
CA SER A 216 -5.67 -1.69 -26.90
C SER A 216 -6.36 -2.80 -26.09
N LYS A 217 -7.56 -3.22 -26.49
CA LYS A 217 -8.25 -4.38 -25.88
C LYS A 217 -7.52 -5.70 -26.12
N LYS A 218 -6.84 -5.86 -27.27
CA LYS A 218 -6.10 -7.08 -27.64
C LYS A 218 -4.75 -7.23 -26.91
N LEU A 219 -4.24 -6.16 -26.32
CA LEU A 219 -2.96 -6.12 -25.59
C LEU A 219 -3.17 -6.20 -24.08
N THR A 220 -2.19 -6.76 -23.35
CA THR A 220 -2.14 -6.67 -21.88
C THR A 220 -1.73 -5.26 -21.45
N TRP A 221 -1.99 -4.88 -20.18
CA TRP A 221 -1.63 -3.55 -19.69
C TRP A 221 -0.11 -3.28 -19.74
N LYS A 222 0.72 -4.31 -19.51
CA LYS A 222 2.19 -4.20 -19.55
C LYS A 222 2.67 -3.91 -20.96
N GLU A 223 2.14 -4.62 -21.95
CA GLU A 223 2.46 -4.43 -23.37
C GLU A 223 2.02 -3.04 -23.84
N LEU A 224 0.80 -2.63 -23.49
CA LEU A 224 0.29 -1.29 -23.81
C LEU A 224 1.13 -0.19 -23.17
N ARG A 225 1.53 -0.36 -21.90
CA ARG A 225 2.40 0.60 -21.18
C ARG A 225 3.74 0.78 -21.88
N LEU A 226 4.36 -0.31 -22.34
CA LEU A 226 5.63 -0.24 -23.05
C LEU A 226 5.48 0.54 -24.36
N VAL A 227 4.41 0.29 -25.12
CA VAL A 227 4.10 1.05 -26.34
C VAL A 227 3.92 2.54 -26.03
N VAL A 228 3.15 2.88 -24.99
CA VAL A 228 2.93 4.29 -24.59
C VAL A 228 4.23 4.99 -24.18
N MET A 229 5.11 4.32 -23.42
CA MET A 229 6.40 4.90 -23.03
C MET A 229 7.30 5.18 -24.24
N THR A 230 7.40 4.24 -25.17
CA THR A 230 8.21 4.42 -26.40
C THR A 230 7.62 5.51 -27.31
N PHE A 231 6.28 5.57 -27.42
CA PHE A 231 5.57 6.61 -28.14
C PHE A 231 5.83 7.99 -27.54
N SER A 232 5.69 8.13 -26.21
CA SER A 232 5.93 9.40 -25.51
C SER A 232 7.35 9.92 -25.72
N ALA A 233 8.35 9.03 -25.69
CA ALA A 233 9.75 9.40 -25.92
C ALA A 233 9.95 9.91 -27.35
N LYS A 234 9.47 9.19 -28.37
CA LYS A 234 9.65 9.56 -29.77
C LYS A 234 8.91 10.84 -30.17
N VAL A 235 7.70 11.05 -29.62
CA VAL A 235 6.95 12.29 -29.83
C VAL A 235 7.65 13.47 -29.15
N SER A 236 8.22 13.28 -27.96
CA SER A 236 8.96 14.33 -27.24
C SER A 236 10.25 14.72 -27.95
N ASN A 237 10.90 13.77 -28.63
CA ASN A 237 12.11 14.00 -29.43
C ASN A 237 11.83 14.65 -30.80
N GLY A 238 10.55 14.87 -31.18
CA GLY A 238 10.18 15.43 -32.47
C GLY A 238 10.34 14.48 -33.66
N GLU A 239 10.58 13.19 -33.43
CA GLU A 239 10.77 12.17 -34.47
C GLU A 239 9.45 11.78 -35.17
N VAL A 240 8.30 12.15 -34.57
CA VAL A 240 6.97 11.75 -35.03
C VAL A 240 6.15 12.98 -35.42
N GLN A 241 5.98 13.17 -36.74
CA GLN A 241 5.18 14.28 -37.28
C GLN A 241 3.67 14.09 -37.08
N LYS A 242 3.18 12.84 -37.08
CA LYS A 242 1.76 12.49 -36.93
C LYS A 242 1.59 11.44 -35.82
N PRO A 243 1.23 11.86 -34.60
CA PRO A 243 1.23 10.96 -33.43
C PRO A 243 0.21 9.80 -33.52
N PHE A 244 -1.04 10.04 -33.92
CA PHE A 244 -2.07 9.00 -33.93
C PHE A 244 -1.85 7.90 -34.99
N PRO A 245 -1.54 8.23 -36.26
CA PRO A 245 -1.20 7.22 -37.27
C PRO A 245 0.00 6.36 -36.86
N TYR A 246 1.05 6.98 -36.30
CA TYR A 246 2.24 6.27 -35.83
C TYR A 246 1.92 5.30 -34.69
N LEU A 247 1.10 5.73 -33.74
CA LEU A 247 0.69 4.88 -32.63
C LEU A 247 -0.14 3.67 -33.10
N LEU A 248 -1.04 3.88 -34.07
CA LEU A 248 -1.83 2.81 -34.68
C LEU A 248 -0.95 1.79 -35.41
N THR A 249 0.10 2.22 -36.11
CA THR A 249 1.03 1.30 -36.77
C THR A 249 1.78 0.44 -35.75
N VAL A 250 2.27 1.02 -34.66
CA VAL A 250 3.02 0.31 -33.62
C VAL A 250 2.11 -0.68 -32.87
N LEU A 251 0.87 -0.28 -32.56
CA LEU A 251 -0.10 -1.16 -31.91
C LEU A 251 -0.47 -2.35 -32.80
N ASN A 252 -0.71 -2.12 -34.09
CA ASN A 252 -0.99 -3.20 -35.04
C ASN A 252 0.18 -4.17 -35.17
N GLU A 253 1.42 -3.68 -35.24
CA GLU A 253 2.61 -4.53 -35.29
C GLU A 253 2.72 -5.42 -34.04
N LYS A 254 2.50 -4.84 -32.85
CA LYS A 254 2.52 -5.59 -31.59
C LYS A 254 1.42 -6.64 -31.49
N VAL A 255 0.20 -6.32 -31.94
CA VAL A 255 -0.91 -7.29 -32.02
C VAL A 255 -0.57 -8.42 -33.01
N THR A 256 -0.02 -8.09 -34.18
CA THR A 256 0.34 -9.08 -35.21
C THR A 256 1.44 -10.02 -34.72
N ILE A 257 2.44 -9.51 -33.99
CA ILE A 257 3.50 -10.35 -33.39
C ILE A 257 2.90 -11.30 -32.36
N LYS A 258 1.96 -10.84 -31.54
CA LYS A 258 1.28 -11.64 -30.53
C LYS A 258 0.38 -12.73 -31.13
N GLU A 259 -0.28 -12.45 -32.25
CA GLU A 259 -1.13 -13.42 -32.97
C GLU A 259 -0.30 -14.49 -33.72
N ARG A 260 1.02 -14.29 -33.89
CA ARG A 260 1.94 -15.25 -34.54
C ARG A 260 2.72 -16.14 -33.57
N GLN A 261 2.69 -15.84 -32.28
CA GLN A 261 3.34 -16.60 -31.19
C GLN A 261 2.34 -17.54 -30.53
#